data_AF-A0A7V2PPM1-F1
#
_entry.id   AF-A0A7V2PPM1-F1
#
_cell.length_a   1.000
_cell.length_b   1.000
_cell.length_c   1.000
_cell.angle_alpha   90.00
_cell.angle_beta   90.00
_cell.angle_gamma   90.00
#
_symmetry.space_group_name_H-M   'P 1'
#
loop_
_entity.id
_entity.type
_entity.pdbx_description
1 polymer ?
#
loop_
_entity_poly.entity_id
_entity_poly.type
_entity_poly.pdbx_seq_one_letter_code
_entity_poly.pdbx_strand_id
1 'polypeptide(L)'
;MGVQQPSPEVPRLSPQEERNLSMVAHLSVLLHLALPLLALAVPAVLYFAYRERSKEVAFHSLQALLFQALTVVAGGALAALFWGLTGALLSLLIGLLCVPFALFFSALPVVAVVYGIIGALEVYQGRPFHYPFAAACAENLLA
;
A
#
# COMPACT_ATOMS: atom_id res chain seq x y z
N MET A 1 10.86 1.93 -49.77
CA MET A 1 11.04 2.91 -48.68
C MET A 1 9.82 2.82 -47.79
N GLY A 2 9.92 2.14 -46.65
CA GLY A 2 8.81 2.05 -45.70
C GLY A 2 8.66 3.38 -44.98
N VAL A 3 7.48 4.00 -45.09
CA VAL A 3 7.15 5.20 -44.31
C VAL A 3 7.07 4.75 -42.85
N GLN A 4 8.05 5.17 -42.05
CA GLN A 4 8.02 4.98 -40.61
C GLN A 4 6.88 5.83 -40.06
N GLN A 5 5.73 5.21 -39.77
CA GLN A 5 4.63 5.93 -39.13
C GLN A 5 5.09 6.34 -37.73
N PRO A 6 4.89 7.61 -37.31
CA PRO A 6 5.23 8.03 -35.97
C PRO A 6 4.47 7.14 -34.98
N SER A 7 5.20 6.53 -34.05
CA SER A 7 4.58 5.77 -32.96
C SER A 7 3.62 6.70 -32.21
N PRO A 8 2.40 6.24 -31.84
CA PRO A 8 1.47 7.07 -31.11
C PRO A 8 2.14 7.58 -29.82
N GLU A 9 2.34 8.89 -29.74
CA GLU A 9 2.93 9.54 -28.58
C GLU A 9 1.94 9.43 -27.42
N VAL A 10 2.23 8.54 -26.46
CA VAL A 10 1.39 8.39 -25.27
C VAL A 10 1.49 9.70 -24.48
N PRO A 11 0.37 10.40 -24.23
CA PRO A 11 0.41 11.68 -23.51
C PRO A 11 1.03 11.51 -22.13
N ARG A 12 2.06 12.33 -21.84
CA ARG A 12 2.66 12.41 -20.50
C ARG A 12 1.72 13.14 -19.56
N LEU A 13 1.72 12.71 -18.30
CA LEU A 13 0.94 13.36 -17.25
C LEU A 13 1.53 14.72 -16.88
N SER A 14 0.65 15.64 -16.50
CA SER A 14 1.06 16.87 -15.83
C SER A 14 1.51 16.58 -14.39
N PRO A 15 2.39 17.41 -13.80
CA PRO A 15 2.85 17.21 -12.41
C PRO A 15 1.70 17.16 -11.39
N GLN A 16 0.60 17.88 -11.62
CA GLN A 16 -0.56 17.85 -10.72
C GLN A 16 -1.30 16.51 -10.81
N GLU A 17 -1.42 15.93 -12.00
CA GLU A 17 -2.03 14.61 -12.18
C GLU A 17 -1.20 13.52 -11.52
N GLU A 18 0.13 13.58 -11.65
CA GLU A 18 1.03 12.64 -10.98
C GLU A 18 0.84 12.70 -9.46
N ARG A 19 0.82 13.90 -8.87
CA ARG A 19 0.59 14.09 -7.43
C ARG A 19 -0.78 13.56 -7.00
N ASN A 20 -1.83 13.82 -7.77
CA ASN A 20 -3.18 13.36 -7.46
C ASN A 20 -3.27 11.83 -7.50
N LEU A 21 -2.71 11.19 -8.53
CA LEU A 21 -2.73 9.73 -8.67
C LEU A 21 -1.90 9.05 -7.57
N SER A 22 -0.70 9.57 -7.29
CA SER A 22 0.15 9.07 -6.21
C SER A 22 -0.52 9.25 -4.84
N MET A 23 -1.17 10.39 -4.59
CA MET A 23 -1.97 10.62 -3.38
C MET A 23 -3.11 9.59 -3.26
N VAL A 24 -3.85 9.33 -4.34
CA VAL A 24 -4.94 8.33 -4.36
C VAL A 24 -4.40 6.94 -4.05
N ALA A 25 -3.21 6.58 -4.56
CA ALA A 25 -2.59 5.30 -4.23
C ALA A 25 -2.36 5.15 -2.71
N HIS A 26 -1.90 6.20 -2.03
CA HIS A 26 -1.73 6.17 -0.57
C HIS A 26 -3.08 6.23 0.19
N LEU A 27 -4.02 7.09 -0.22
CA LEU A 27 -5.35 7.21 0.42
C LEU A 27 -6.20 5.96 0.31
N SER A 28 -5.94 5.11 -0.70
CA SER A 28 -6.66 3.84 -0.84
C SER A 28 -6.53 2.91 0.37
N VAL A 29 -5.56 3.15 1.27
CA VAL A 29 -5.47 2.49 2.58
C VAL A 29 -6.78 2.57 3.38
N LEU A 30 -7.59 3.63 3.18
CA LEU A 30 -8.87 3.81 3.85
C LEU A 30 -9.88 2.73 3.46
N LEU A 31 -9.76 2.14 2.28
CA LEU A 31 -10.63 1.04 1.85
C LEU A 31 -10.45 -0.21 2.73
N HIS A 32 -9.32 -0.35 3.43
CA HIS A 32 -9.13 -1.46 4.36
C HIS A 32 -10.15 -1.49 5.49
N LEU A 33 -10.78 -0.35 5.82
CA LEU A 33 -11.81 -0.28 6.86
C LEU A 33 -13.09 -1.04 6.49
N ALA A 34 -13.34 -1.25 5.20
CA ALA A 34 -14.50 -1.98 4.71
C ALA A 34 -14.10 -3.30 4.03
N LEU A 35 -13.08 -3.25 3.16
CA LEU A 35 -12.68 -4.35 2.28
C LEU A 35 -11.14 -4.52 2.29
N PRO A 36 -10.57 -5.17 3.33
CA PRO A 36 -9.13 -5.25 3.54
C PRO A 36 -8.34 -5.76 2.33
N LEU A 37 -8.74 -6.87 1.71
CA LEU A 37 -7.99 -7.42 0.57
C LEU A 37 -8.27 -6.66 -0.74
N LEU A 38 -9.51 -6.19 -0.94
CA LEU A 38 -9.89 -5.49 -2.16
C LEU A 38 -9.23 -4.11 -2.27
N ALA A 39 -8.91 -3.48 -1.13
CA ALA A 39 -8.21 -2.20 -1.09
C ALA A 39 -6.88 -2.22 -1.88
N LEU A 40 -6.19 -3.37 -1.91
CA LEU A 40 -4.95 -3.57 -2.67
C LEU A 40 -5.12 -3.39 -4.17
N ALA A 41 -6.35 -3.51 -4.69
CA ALA A 41 -6.62 -3.37 -6.10
C ALA A 41 -6.35 -1.93 -6.59
N VAL A 42 -6.63 -0.90 -5.78
CA VAL A 42 -6.47 0.49 -6.21
C VAL A 42 -5.01 0.84 -6.52
N PRO A 43 -4.03 0.66 -5.60
CA PRO A 43 -2.64 0.97 -5.91
C PRO A 43 -2.06 0.01 -6.98
N ALA A 44 -2.53 -1.24 -7.05
CA ALA A 44 -2.13 -2.16 -8.13
C ALA A 44 -2.59 -1.67 -9.51
N VAL A 45 -3.86 -1.27 -9.63
CA VAL A 45 -4.41 -0.73 -10.89
C VAL A 45 -3.66 0.54 -11.29
N LEU A 46 -3.41 1.46 -10.34
CA LEU A 46 -2.65 2.67 -10.63
C LEU A 46 -1.23 2.36 -11.09
N TYR A 47 -0.54 1.42 -10.44
CA TYR A 47 0.77 0.96 -10.87
C TYR A 47 0.75 0.44 -12.32
N PHE A 48 -0.08 -0.56 -12.62
CA PHE A 48 -0.09 -1.18 -13.95
C PHE A 48 -0.62 -0.23 -15.04
N ALA A 49 -1.56 0.65 -14.71
CA ALA A 49 -2.12 1.59 -15.68
C ALA A 49 -1.17 2.75 -16.01
N TYR A 50 -0.29 3.16 -15.09
CA TYR A 50 0.52 4.37 -15.23
C TYR A 50 2.04 4.14 -15.23
N ARG A 51 2.53 2.91 -15.02
CA ARG A 51 3.98 2.60 -14.99
C ARG A 51 4.76 3.04 -16.23
N GLU A 52 4.15 2.97 -17.41
CA GLU A 52 4.80 3.40 -18.66
C GLU A 52 4.66 4.90 -18.93
N ARG A 53 3.81 5.61 -18.18
CA ARG A 53 3.46 7.03 -18.38
C ARG A 53 4.11 7.96 -17.36
N SER A 54 4.37 7.48 -16.15
CA SER A 54 4.98 8.27 -15.07
C SER A 54 5.74 7.39 -14.09
N LYS A 55 7.03 7.71 -13.91
CA LYS A 55 7.89 7.04 -12.91
C LYS A 55 7.44 7.36 -11.48
N GLU A 56 6.97 8.59 -11.24
CA GLU A 56 6.48 9.04 -9.94
C GLU A 56 5.23 8.24 -9.52
N VAL A 57 4.23 8.13 -10.42
CA VAL A 57 3.02 7.36 -10.14
C VAL A 57 3.35 5.88 -9.98
N ALA A 58 4.26 5.34 -10.80
CA ALA A 58 4.72 3.95 -10.67
C ALA A 58 5.32 3.69 -9.30
N PHE A 59 6.26 4.55 -8.87
CA PHE A 59 6.95 4.43 -7.61
C PHE A 59 5.98 4.50 -6.42
N HIS A 60 5.17 5.56 -6.33
CA HIS A 60 4.23 5.74 -5.22
C HIS A 60 3.15 4.67 -5.18
N SER A 61 2.65 4.22 -6.34
CA SER A 61 1.65 3.16 -6.40
C SER A 61 2.22 1.82 -5.96
N LEU A 62 3.43 1.46 -6.39
CA LEU A 62 4.09 0.22 -5.97
C LEU A 62 4.47 0.26 -4.48
N GLN A 63 5.03 1.38 -4.01
CA GLN A 63 5.32 1.61 -2.60
C GLN A 63 4.05 1.49 -1.73
N ALA A 64 2.94 2.12 -2.13
CA ALA A 64 1.68 2.03 -1.42
C ALA A 64 1.11 0.60 -1.44
N LEU A 65 1.18 -0.09 -2.59
CA LEU A 65 0.75 -1.47 -2.72
C LEU A 65 1.53 -2.39 -1.77
N LEU A 66 2.86 -2.29 -1.75
CA LEU A 66 3.71 -3.10 -0.88
C LEU A 66 3.42 -2.84 0.60
N PHE A 67 3.29 -1.57 0.99
CA PHE A 67 2.97 -1.19 2.36
C PHE A 67 1.60 -1.74 2.81
N GLN A 68 0.57 -1.58 1.97
CA GLN A 68 -0.77 -2.09 2.25
C GLN A 68 -0.78 -3.62 2.28
N ALA A 69 -0.09 -4.29 1.35
CA ALA A 69 0.01 -5.74 1.31
C ALA A 69 0.69 -6.29 2.57
N LEU A 70 1.79 -5.70 3.02
CA LEU A 70 2.46 -6.09 4.26
C LEU A 70 1.54 -5.91 5.47
N THR A 71 0.83 -4.79 5.55
CA THR A 71 -0.08 -4.52 6.66
C THR A 71 -1.22 -5.52 6.69
N VAL A 72 -1.93 -5.69 5.57
CA VAL A 72 -3.16 -6.49 5.55
C VAL A 72 -2.88 -7.99 5.53
N VAL A 73 -1.88 -8.43 4.77
CA VAL A 73 -1.56 -9.86 4.63
C VAL A 73 -0.73 -10.32 5.82
N ALA A 74 0.44 -9.71 6.05
CA ALA A 74 1.31 -10.17 7.14
C ALA A 74 0.76 -9.77 8.51
N GLY A 75 0.38 -8.50 8.69
CA GLY A 75 -0.23 -8.02 9.94
C GLY A 75 -1.56 -8.71 10.25
N GLY A 76 -2.44 -8.84 9.25
CA GLY A 76 -3.71 -9.53 9.39
C GLY A 76 -3.57 -11.03 9.69
N ALA A 77 -2.64 -11.73 9.03
CA ALA A 77 -2.38 -13.14 9.32
C ALA A 77 -1.85 -13.36 10.75
N LEU A 78 -0.95 -12.49 11.23
CA LEU A 78 -0.45 -12.56 12.60
C LEU A 78 -1.55 -12.27 13.62
N ALA A 79 -2.38 -11.26 13.38
CA ALA A 79 -3.55 -10.98 14.23
C ALA A 79 -4.49 -12.20 14.29
N ALA A 80 -4.84 -12.77 13.14
CA ALA A 80 -5.70 -13.96 13.07
C ALA A 80 -5.08 -15.17 13.80
N LEU A 81 -3.77 -15.39 13.65
CA LEU A 81 -3.05 -16.45 14.36
C LEU A 81 -3.15 -16.28 15.88
N PHE A 82 -2.82 -15.10 16.42
CA PHE A 82 -2.84 -14.88 17.86
C PHE A 82 -4.26 -14.89 18.44
N TRP A 83 -5.27 -14.41 17.70
CA TRP A 83 -6.67 -14.56 18.10
C TRP A 83 -7.12 -16.02 18.09
N GLY A 84 -6.74 -16.79 17.06
CA GLY A 84 -7.00 -18.22 16.97
C GLY A 84 -6.38 -19.01 18.12
N LEU A 85 -5.11 -18.73 18.46
CA LEU A 85 -4.43 -19.32 19.61
C LEU A 85 -5.11 -18.92 20.93
N THR A 86 -5.46 -17.65 21.09
CA THR A 86 -6.17 -17.16 22.28
C THR A 86 -7.48 -17.94 22.48
N GLY A 87 -8.29 -18.09 21.43
CA GLY A 87 -9.55 -18.85 21.48
C GLY A 87 -9.35 -20.33 21.73
N ALA A 88 -8.38 -20.96 21.07
CA ALA A 88 -8.10 -22.40 21.20
C ALA A 88 -7.55 -22.78 22.59
N LEU A 89 -6.77 -21.90 23.24
CA LEU A 89 -6.15 -22.15 24.54
C LEU A 89 -6.91 -21.49 25.71
N LEU A 90 -8.10 -20.94 25.46
CA LEU A 90 -8.83 -20.17 26.48
C LEU A 90 -9.25 -21.03 27.67
N SER A 91 -9.61 -22.29 27.44
CA SER A 91 -10.00 -23.26 28.48
C SER A 91 -8.87 -23.57 29.48
N LEU A 92 -7.62 -23.28 29.10
CA LEU A 92 -6.42 -23.53 29.90
C LEU A 92 -5.90 -22.27 30.62
N LEU A 93 -6.60 -21.13 30.54
CA LEU A 93 -6.18 -19.78 30.98
C LEU A 93 -4.88 -19.26 30.33
N ILE A 94 -4.02 -20.13 29.80
CA ILE A 94 -2.76 -19.80 29.12
C ILE A 94 -2.98 -19.02 27.83
N GLY A 95 -4.15 -19.17 27.18
CA GLY A 95 -4.54 -18.38 26.01
C GLY A 95 -4.55 -16.86 26.28
N LEU A 96 -4.72 -16.44 27.54
CA LEU A 96 -4.69 -15.02 27.90
C LEU A 96 -3.31 -14.39 27.69
N LEU A 97 -2.23 -15.18 27.69
CA LEU A 97 -0.87 -14.71 27.36
C LEU A 97 -0.73 -14.29 25.89
N CYS A 98 -1.59 -14.78 25.00
CA CYS A 98 -1.60 -14.43 23.58
C CYS A 98 -2.34 -13.10 23.30
N VAL A 99 -3.19 -12.64 24.22
CA VAL A 99 -3.98 -11.40 24.08
C VAL A 99 -3.13 -10.15 23.80
N PRO A 100 -2.02 -9.84 24.52
CA PRO A 100 -1.23 -8.65 24.22
C PRO A 100 -0.67 -8.66 22.79
N PHE A 101 -0.27 -9.83 22.29
CA PHE A 101 0.20 -9.97 20.91
C PHE A 101 -0.95 -9.80 19.91
N ALA A 102 -2.10 -10.42 20.16
CA ALA A 102 -3.29 -10.27 19.33
C ALA A 102 -3.71 -8.79 19.20
N LEU A 103 -3.72 -8.06 20.32
CA LEU A 103 -4.02 -6.62 20.35
C LEU A 103 -2.97 -5.79 19.62
N PHE A 104 -1.67 -6.09 19.82
CA PHE A 104 -0.59 -5.41 19.11
C PHE A 104 -0.74 -5.51 17.59
N PHE A 105 -0.93 -6.73 17.06
CA PHE A 105 -1.11 -6.92 15.62
C PHE A 105 -2.44 -6.34 15.11
N SER A 106 -3.50 -6.34 15.94
CA SER A 106 -4.78 -5.70 15.60
C SER A 106 -4.69 -4.17 15.51
N ALA A 107 -3.66 -3.54 16.09
CA ALA A 107 -3.44 -2.10 15.98
C ALA A 107 -2.74 -1.69 14.67
N LEU A 108 -2.06 -2.60 13.98
CA LEU A 108 -1.30 -2.29 12.75
C LEU A 108 -2.16 -1.67 11.64
N PRO A 109 -3.39 -2.13 11.36
CA PRO A 109 -4.25 -1.49 10.35
C PRO A 109 -4.54 -0.01 10.67
N VAL A 110 -4.69 0.34 11.95
CA VAL A 110 -4.93 1.73 12.38
C VAL A 110 -3.69 2.58 12.11
N VAL A 111 -2.51 2.08 12.48
CA VAL A 111 -1.22 2.74 12.19
C VAL A 111 -1.04 2.93 10.69
N ALA A 112 -1.40 1.92 9.88
CA ALA A 112 -1.29 1.99 8.44
C ALA A 112 -2.21 3.04 7.82
N VAL A 113 -3.43 3.18 8.30
CA VAL A 113 -4.34 4.25 7.87
C VAL A 113 -3.73 5.63 8.15
N VAL A 114 -3.22 5.86 9.36
CA VAL A 114 -2.57 7.13 9.71
C VAL A 114 -1.38 7.41 8.80
N TYR A 115 -0.49 6.44 8.61
CA TYR A 115 0.68 6.60 7.76
C TYR A 115 0.33 6.80 6.28
N GLY A 116 -0.73 6.14 5.77
CA GLY A 116 -1.20 6.35 4.41
C GLY A 116 -1.82 7.72 4.18
N ILE A 117 -2.50 8.29 5.18
CA ILE A 117 -2.97 9.68 5.12
C ILE A 117 -1.77 10.64 5.11
N ILE A 118 -0.78 10.44 5.99
CA ILE A 118 0.44 11.26 6.00
C ILE A 118 1.15 11.18 4.64
N GLY A 119 1.34 9.98 4.11
CA GLY A 119 1.96 9.78 2.81
C GLY A 119 1.21 10.46 1.68
N ALA A 120 -0.11 10.35 1.67
CA ALA A 120 -0.95 11.06 0.71
C ALA A 120 -0.77 12.58 0.77
N LEU A 121 -0.76 13.16 1.98
CA LEU A 121 -0.61 14.60 2.17
C LEU A 121 0.78 15.10 1.76
N GLU A 122 1.85 14.41 2.15
CA GLU A 122 3.22 14.78 1.77
C GLU A 122 3.40 14.75 0.25
N VAL A 123 2.94 13.68 -0.40
CA VAL A 123 3.00 13.52 -1.86
C VAL A 123 2.17 14.57 -2.59
N TYR A 124 0.95 14.85 -2.12
CA TYR A 124 0.10 15.88 -2.71
C TYR A 124 0.76 17.27 -2.67
N GLN A 125 1.47 17.57 -1.59
CA GLN A 125 2.23 18.83 -1.43
C GLN A 125 3.55 18.85 -2.20
N GLY A 126 3.91 17.75 -2.88
CA GLY A 126 5.17 17.63 -3.62
C GLY A 126 6.39 17.44 -2.72
N ARG A 127 6.20 16.96 -1.48
CA ARG A 127 7.29 16.62 -0.56
C ARG A 127 7.71 15.16 -0.76
N PRO A 128 9.00 14.84 -0.58
CA PRO A 128 9.48 13.46 -0.71
C PRO A 128 8.87 12.58 0.38
N PHE A 129 8.31 11.44 0.01
CA PHE A 129 7.68 10.51 0.95
C PHE A 129 8.07 9.06 0.65
N HIS A 130 8.61 8.40 1.67
CA HIS A 130 9.10 7.03 1.56
C HIS A 130 8.69 6.21 2.78
N TYR A 131 8.04 5.07 2.55
CA TYR A 131 7.94 4.03 3.57
C TYR A 131 9.25 3.25 3.56
N PRO A 132 10.08 3.23 4.61
CA PRO A 132 11.46 2.76 4.51
C PRO A 132 11.63 1.39 3.82
N PHE A 133 10.84 0.40 4.22
CA PHE A 133 10.89 -0.94 3.63
C PHE A 133 10.20 -1.01 2.25
N ALA A 134 8.99 -0.46 2.13
CA ALA A 134 8.23 -0.56 0.88
C ALA A 134 8.85 0.30 -0.24
N ALA A 135 9.48 1.43 0.10
CA ALA A 135 10.30 2.26 -0.79
C ALA A 135 11.47 1.45 -1.33
N ALA A 136 12.28 0.87 -0.44
CA ALA A 136 13.46 0.10 -0.84
C ALA A 136 13.10 -1.07 -1.76
N CYS A 137 12.00 -1.78 -1.45
CA CYS A 137 11.49 -2.82 -2.34
C CYS A 137 10.99 -2.26 -3.67
N ALA A 138 10.27 -1.13 -3.68
CA ALA A 138 9.77 -0.51 -4.90
C ALA A 138 10.91 -0.01 -5.80
N GLU A 139 11.95 0.60 -5.23
CA GLU A 139 13.16 1.02 -5.95
C GLU A 139 13.83 -0.17 -6.63
N ASN A 140 14.04 -1.27 -5.90
CA ASN A 140 14.66 -2.48 -6.45
C ASN A 140 13.82 -3.16 -7.54
N LEU A 141 12.49 -3.02 -7.49
CA LEU A 141 11.58 -3.56 -8.51
C LEU A 141 11.45 -2.68 -9.75
N LEU A 142 11.87 -1.41 -9.66
CA LEU A 142 11.83 -0.42 -10.74
C LEU A 142 13.19 -0.16 -11.38
N ALA A 143 14.27 -0.66 -10.79
CA ALA A 143 15.63 -0.62 -11.33
C ALA A 143 15.80 -1.54 -12.55
#